data_AF-A0AB36PAR7-F1
#
_entry.id   AF-A0AB36PAR7-F1
#
_cell.length_a   1.000
_cell.length_b   1.000
_cell.length_c   1.000
_cell.angle_alpha   90.00
_cell.angle_beta   90.00
_cell.angle_gamma   90.00
#
_symmetry.space_group_name_H-M   'P 1'
#
loop_
_entity.id
_entity.type
_entity.pdbx_description
1 polymer ?
#
loop_
_entity_poly.entity_id
_entity_poly.type
_entity_poly.pdbx_seq_one_letter_code
_entity_poly.pdbx_strand_id
1 'polypeptide(L)'
;MKKVAAFVALSLLMAGCVSNDKIAVTPEQLQHHRFVLESVNGKPVTSDKNPPEISFGEKMMISGSMCNRFSGEGKLSNGELTAKGLAMTRMMCANPQLNELDNTVMTPTY
;
A
#
# COMPACT_ATOMS: atom_id res chain seq x y z
N MET A 1 -5.83 -58.15 -8.79
CA MET A 1 -5.38 -57.09 -7.87
C MET A 1 -3.94 -56.65 -8.21
N LYS A 2 -3.74 -56.04 -9.38
CA LYS A 2 -2.40 -55.60 -9.84
C LYS A 2 -2.41 -54.26 -10.60
N LYS A 3 -3.60 -53.78 -10.98
CA LYS A 3 -3.80 -52.49 -11.68
C LYS A 3 -4.21 -51.33 -10.77
N VAL A 4 -4.52 -51.61 -9.50
CA VAL A 4 -4.91 -50.58 -8.52
C VAL A 4 -3.68 -49.85 -7.96
N ALA A 5 -2.54 -50.53 -7.85
CA ALA A 5 -1.30 -49.95 -7.35
C ALA A 5 -0.72 -48.84 -8.26
N ALA A 6 -1.06 -48.84 -9.55
CA ALA A 6 -0.54 -47.86 -10.50
C ALA A 6 -1.24 -46.49 -10.43
N PHE A 7 -2.46 -46.42 -9.89
CA PHE A 7 -3.22 -45.16 -9.84
C PHE A 7 -2.93 -44.31 -8.60
N VAL A 8 -2.42 -44.90 -7.52
CA VAL A 8 -2.12 -44.18 -6.27
C VAL A 8 -0.79 -43.40 -6.36
N ALA A 9 0.10 -43.76 -7.29
CA ALA A 9 1.40 -43.12 -7.43
C ALA A 9 1.37 -41.77 -8.16
N LEU A 10 0.28 -41.44 -8.88
CA LEU A 10 0.22 -40.22 -9.71
C LEU A 10 -0.35 -38.99 -8.97
N SER A 11 -0.97 -39.17 -7.80
CA SER A 11 -1.61 -38.07 -7.06
C SER A 11 -0.68 -37.26 -6.17
N LEU A 12 0.62 -37.60 -6.07
CA LEU A 12 1.55 -36.94 -5.15
C LEU A 12 2.33 -35.74 -5.73
N LEU A 13 2.12 -35.37 -6.99
CA LEU A 13 2.88 -34.29 -7.65
C LEU A 13 2.21 -32.90 -7.61
N MET A 14 1.06 -32.76 -6.93
CA MET A 14 0.38 -31.48 -6.74
C MET A 14 0.52 -30.95 -5.30
N ALA A 15 1.68 -31.17 -4.67
CA ALA A 15 2.08 -30.36 -3.52
C ALA A 15 2.70 -29.06 -4.06
N GLY A 16 1.85 -28.11 -4.43
CA GLY A 16 2.30 -26.76 -4.74
C GLY A 16 2.81 -26.11 -3.46
N CYS A 17 4.13 -26.10 -3.27
CA CYS A 17 4.76 -25.28 -2.25
C CYS A 17 4.54 -23.82 -2.64
N VAL A 18 3.57 -23.14 -2.02
CA VAL A 18 3.64 -21.69 -1.91
C VAL A 18 4.75 -21.41 -0.90
N SER A 19 5.95 -21.14 -1.41
CA SER A 19 7.01 -20.59 -0.56
C SER A 19 6.45 -19.30 0.01
N ASN A 20 6.26 -19.27 1.33
CA ASN A 20 5.96 -18.05 2.08
C ASN A 20 7.26 -17.21 2.18
N ASP A 21 7.95 -17.04 1.04
CA ASP A 21 8.85 -15.92 0.89
C ASP A 21 7.99 -14.70 1.07
N LYS A 22 8.40 -13.84 1.99
CA LYS A 22 7.75 -12.56 2.28
C LYS A 22 7.45 -11.96 0.92
N ILE A 23 6.16 -11.90 0.53
CA ILE A 23 5.74 -11.31 -0.74
C ILE A 23 6.12 -9.85 -0.62
N ALA A 24 7.34 -9.55 -1.04
CA ALA A 24 7.92 -8.24 -0.92
C ALA A 24 7.21 -7.41 -1.98
N VAL A 25 6.45 -6.44 -1.53
CA VAL A 25 5.80 -5.47 -2.40
C VAL A 25 6.87 -4.90 -3.32
N THR A 26 6.68 -5.02 -4.64
CA THR A 26 7.61 -4.47 -5.61
C THR A 26 7.15 -3.10 -6.10
N PRO A 27 8.06 -2.22 -6.55
CA PRO A 27 7.69 -0.92 -7.11
C PRO A 27 6.67 -1.02 -8.25
N GLU A 28 6.71 -2.06 -9.05
CA GLU A 28 5.82 -2.28 -10.20
C GLU A 28 4.37 -2.54 -9.77
N GLN A 29 4.16 -3.11 -8.57
CA GLN A 29 2.84 -3.34 -8.01
C GLN A 29 2.20 -2.06 -7.45
N LEU A 30 3.02 -1.07 -7.12
CA LEU A 30 2.56 0.22 -6.59
C LEU A 30 2.43 1.27 -7.69
N GLN A 31 3.35 1.28 -8.65
CA GLN A 31 3.37 2.26 -9.73
C GLN A 31 2.13 2.15 -10.61
N HIS A 32 1.64 3.30 -11.08
CA HIS A 32 0.42 3.42 -11.90
C HIS A 32 -0.86 2.92 -11.22
N HIS A 33 -0.83 2.67 -9.92
CA HIS A 33 -2.00 2.35 -9.11
C HIS A 33 -2.35 3.49 -8.16
N ARG A 34 -3.64 3.63 -7.88
CA ARG A 34 -4.19 4.58 -6.91
C ARG A 34 -4.76 3.79 -5.74
N PHE A 35 -4.35 4.15 -4.54
CA PHE A 35 -4.80 3.55 -3.30
C PHE A 35 -5.62 4.57 -2.51
N VAL A 36 -6.82 4.17 -2.11
CA VAL A 36 -7.75 5.00 -1.34
C VAL A 36 -7.72 4.55 0.12
N LEU A 37 -7.63 5.51 1.03
CA LEU A 37 -7.60 5.25 2.47
C LEU A 37 -9.00 4.89 2.98
N GLU A 38 -9.19 3.64 3.37
CA GLU A 38 -10.46 3.16 3.91
C GLU A 38 -10.58 3.35 5.43
N SER A 39 -9.50 3.07 6.16
CA SER A 39 -9.48 3.15 7.62
C SER A 39 -8.10 3.49 8.18
N VAL A 40 -8.09 4.07 9.39
CA VAL A 40 -6.89 4.40 10.15
C VAL A 40 -7.05 3.79 11.54
N ASN A 41 -6.15 2.87 11.90
CA ASN A 41 -6.20 2.14 13.17
C ASN A 41 -7.56 1.48 13.43
N GLY A 42 -8.18 0.91 12.40
CA GLY A 42 -9.50 0.26 12.46
C GLY A 42 -10.69 1.21 12.50
N LYS A 43 -10.47 2.53 12.50
CA LYS A 43 -11.56 3.52 12.39
C LYS A 43 -11.74 3.92 10.93
N PRO A 44 -12.98 3.85 10.38
CA PRO A 44 -13.22 4.24 9.01
C PRO A 44 -12.92 5.73 8.82
N VAL A 45 -12.41 6.07 7.63
CA VAL A 45 -12.22 7.46 7.22
C VAL A 45 -13.40 7.85 6.33
N THR A 46 -14.20 8.81 6.78
CA THR A 46 -15.36 9.27 6.01
C THR A 46 -14.98 10.51 5.22
N SER A 47 -15.08 10.43 3.89
CA SER A 47 -14.98 11.60 3.00
C SER A 47 -15.93 11.43 1.81
N ASP A 48 -16.89 12.35 1.69
CA ASP A 48 -18.03 12.20 0.77
C ASP A 48 -17.72 12.59 -0.68
N LYS A 49 -16.69 13.41 -0.92
CA LYS A 49 -16.40 13.95 -2.26
C LYS A 49 -14.99 13.65 -2.77
N ASN A 50 -13.99 13.72 -1.89
CA ASN A 50 -12.58 13.52 -2.24
C ASN A 50 -11.97 12.61 -1.18
N PRO A 51 -12.04 11.28 -1.36
CA PRO A 51 -11.50 10.37 -0.38
C PRO A 51 -9.97 10.52 -0.30
N PRO A 52 -9.38 10.42 0.90
CA PRO A 52 -7.94 10.49 1.03
C PRO A 52 -7.25 9.36 0.28
N GLU A 53 -6.13 9.67 -0.35
CA GLU A 53 -5.50 8.76 -1.29
C GLU A 53 -4.00 8.97 -1.42
N ILE A 54 -3.36 7.95 -1.98
CA ILE A 54 -1.95 7.94 -2.36
C ILE A 54 -1.77 7.19 -3.67
N SER A 55 -0.86 7.66 -4.50
CA SER A 55 -0.43 7.01 -5.73
C SER A 55 1.08 7.12 -5.90
N PHE A 56 1.61 6.21 -6.71
CA PHE A 56 3.03 6.11 -6.98
C PHE A 56 3.26 6.25 -8.49
N GLY A 57 3.98 7.28 -8.89
CA GLY A 57 4.39 7.51 -10.26
C GLY A 57 5.74 6.86 -10.58
N GLU A 58 6.27 7.18 -11.76
CA GLU A 58 7.60 6.74 -12.18
C GLU A 58 8.67 7.06 -11.13
N LYS A 59 9.67 6.18 -11.02
CA LYS A 59 10.75 6.30 -10.02
C LYS A 59 10.25 6.41 -8.57
N MET A 60 9.07 5.85 -8.28
CA MET A 60 8.44 5.88 -6.96
C MET A 60 8.12 7.29 -6.45
N MET A 61 7.86 8.25 -7.35
CA MET A 61 7.34 9.55 -6.93
C MET A 61 5.99 9.40 -6.23
N ILE A 62 5.90 9.88 -5.00
CA ILE A 62 4.69 9.83 -4.19
C ILE A 62 3.84 11.06 -4.51
N SER A 63 2.55 10.84 -4.70
CA SER A 63 1.54 11.90 -4.75
C SER A 63 0.32 11.45 -3.96
N GLY A 64 -0.26 12.34 -3.18
CA GLY A 64 -1.45 12.00 -2.41
C GLY A 64 -2.19 13.22 -1.88
N SER A 65 -3.34 12.95 -1.28
CA SER A 65 -4.18 13.97 -0.67
C SER A 65 -4.81 13.39 0.58
N MET A 66 -4.65 14.09 1.71
CA MET A 66 -5.49 13.88 2.89
C MET A 66 -6.44 15.08 2.97
N CYS A 67 -6.20 16.05 3.86
CA CYS A 67 -6.77 17.38 3.68
C CYS A 67 -5.93 18.19 2.69
N ASN A 68 -4.61 18.16 2.89
CA ASN A 68 -3.65 18.78 2.01
C ASN A 68 -3.15 17.81 0.95
N ARG A 69 -2.73 18.38 -0.18
CA ARG A 69 -2.00 17.62 -1.20
C ARG A 69 -0.55 17.53 -0.78
N PHE A 70 0.01 16.34 -0.89
CA PHE A 70 1.42 16.09 -0.60
C PHE A 70 2.09 15.36 -1.75
N SER A 71 3.40 15.57 -1.88
CA SER A 71 4.23 14.92 -2.88
C SER A 71 5.68 14.81 -2.41
N GLY A 72 6.40 13.81 -2.88
CA GLY A 72 7.83 13.63 -2.57
C GLY A 72 8.43 12.43 -3.28
N GLU A 73 9.69 12.15 -2.96
CA GLU A 73 10.42 11.00 -3.50
C GLU A 73 10.23 9.79 -2.60
N GLY A 74 9.61 8.72 -3.11
CA GLY A 74 9.45 7.47 -2.40
C GLY A 74 10.61 6.50 -2.63
N LYS A 75 10.94 5.70 -1.62
CA LYS A 75 11.84 4.57 -1.73
C LYS A 75 11.24 3.37 -1.01
N LEU A 76 11.09 2.28 -1.75
CA LEU A 76 10.60 1.00 -1.23
C LEU A 76 11.78 0.05 -1.03
N SER A 77 11.96 -0.45 0.19
CA SER A 77 13.01 -1.43 0.50
C SER A 77 12.53 -2.36 1.60
N ASN A 78 12.63 -3.67 1.39
CA ASN A 78 12.23 -4.69 2.37
C ASN A 78 10.78 -4.55 2.88
N GLY A 79 9.86 -4.06 2.04
CA GLY A 79 8.47 -3.80 2.41
C GLY A 79 8.23 -2.50 3.18
N GLU A 80 9.27 -1.69 3.38
CA GLU A 80 9.18 -0.38 4.01
C GLU A 80 9.19 0.73 2.94
N LEU A 81 8.20 1.61 3.01
CA LEU A 81 8.11 2.81 2.18
C LEU A 81 8.63 4.00 2.98
N THR A 82 9.72 4.60 2.51
CA THR A 82 10.26 5.86 3.05
C THR A 82 10.04 6.99 2.05
N ALA A 83 9.82 8.20 2.54
CA ALA A 83 9.62 9.38 1.71
C ALA A 83 10.65 10.46 2.04
N LYS A 84 11.24 11.08 1.00
CA LYS A 84 12.17 12.20 1.13
C LYS A 84 11.63 13.43 0.43
N GLY A 85 11.96 14.60 0.99
CA GLY A 85 11.54 15.88 0.41
C GLY A 85 10.02 16.02 0.31
N LEU A 86 9.27 15.45 1.27
CA LEU A 86 7.82 15.61 1.30
C LEU A 86 7.48 17.10 1.42
N ALA A 87 6.71 17.57 0.45
CA ALA A 87 6.12 18.90 0.44
C ALA A 87 4.61 18.76 0.50
N MET A 88 3.95 19.72 1.15
CA MET A 88 2.50 19.70 1.35
C MET A 88 1.92 21.11 1.25
N THR A 89 0.69 21.22 0.76
CA THR A 89 -0.06 22.49 0.75
C THR A 89 -0.46 22.93 2.16
N ARG A 90 -1.06 24.14 2.29
CA ARG A 90 -1.55 24.69 3.56
C ARG A 90 -3.03 25.12 3.49
N MET A 91 -3.89 24.14 3.28
CA MET A 91 -5.35 24.24 3.34
C MET A 91 -5.85 23.75 4.70
N MET A 92 -7.04 24.16 5.07
CA MET A 92 -7.75 23.67 6.24
C MET A 92 -9.07 23.05 5.78
N CYS A 93 -9.32 21.82 6.22
CA CYS A 93 -10.53 21.10 5.85
C CYS A 93 -11.58 21.19 6.96
N ALA A 94 -12.85 21.19 6.56
CA ALA A 94 -13.97 21.18 7.50
C ALA A 94 -14.01 19.90 8.34
N ASN A 95 -13.53 18.77 7.80
CA ASN A 95 -13.38 17.53 8.55
C ASN A 95 -12.07 17.55 9.35
N PRO A 96 -12.12 17.58 10.70
CA PRO A 96 -10.93 17.62 11.54
C PRO A 96 -10.05 16.36 11.41
N GLN A 97 -10.65 15.20 11.14
CA GLN A 97 -9.89 13.96 10.94
C GLN A 97 -8.90 14.08 9.78
N LEU A 98 -9.28 14.78 8.71
CA LEU A 98 -8.39 14.97 7.54
C LEU A 98 -7.21 15.88 7.86
N ASN A 99 -7.41 16.89 8.73
CA ASN A 99 -6.32 17.77 9.18
C ASN A 99 -5.33 17.01 10.08
N GLU A 100 -5.79 16.05 10.88
CA GLU A 100 -4.91 15.21 11.71
C GLU A 100 -4.07 14.23 10.86
N LEU A 101 -4.65 13.72 9.77
CA LEU A 101 -3.94 12.83 8.86
C LEU A 101 -2.78 13.52 8.16
N ASP A 102 -2.91 14.81 7.81
CA ASP A 102 -1.81 15.60 7.26
C ASP A 102 -0.57 15.61 8.18
N ASN A 103 -0.78 15.76 9.50
CA ASN A 103 0.32 15.75 10.47
C ASN A 103 0.96 14.36 10.56
N THR A 104 0.15 13.31 10.46
CA THR A 104 0.64 11.92 10.48
C THR A 104 1.54 11.64 9.28
N VAL A 105 1.15 12.09 8.08
CA VAL A 105 1.95 11.92 6.85
C VAL A 105 3.28 12.69 6.91
N MET A 106 3.28 13.88 7.53
CA MET A 106 4.46 14.74 7.59
C MET A 106 5.44 14.38 8.71
N THR A 107 5.02 13.57 9.69
CA THR A 107 5.86 13.25 10.84
C THR A 107 6.96 12.27 10.43
N PRO A 108 8.25 12.63 10.57
CA PRO A 108 9.34 11.71 10.28
C PRO A 108 9.32 10.56 11.29
N THR A 109 9.29 9.33 10.79
CA THR A 109 9.51 8.12 11.58
C THR A 109 11.02 7.95 11.76
N TYR A 110 11.49 8.00 13.01
CA TYR A 110 12.89 7.77 13.40
C TYR A 110 13.14 6.31 13.74
#